data_AF-E8T6S7-F1
#
_entry.id   AF-E8T6S7-F1
#
_cell.length_a   1.000
_cell.length_b   1.000
_cell.length_c   1.000
_cell.angle_alpha   90.00
_cell.angle_beta   90.00
_cell.angle_gamma   90.00
#
_symmetry.space_group_name_H-M   'P 1'
#
loop_
_entity.id
_entity.type
_entity.pdbx_description
1 polymer ?
#
loop_
_entity_poly.entity_id
_entity_poly.type
_entity_poly.pdbx_seq_one_letter_code
_entity_poly.pdbx_strand_id
1 'polypeptide(L)'
;MEEKLKKVEKLLEQALAEIQRLRAELAGRKTPPASELLKLKLIAELLKRGGEVSKEELHEIWKKMGKDPRGLGGFFKGKNPIMVETAKGTVSLTKEALRIAHEYKDYMKGYGIEFEEVNGHA
;
A
#
# COMPACT_ATOMS: atom_id res chain seq x y z
N MET A 1 -25.80 -18.36 -8.09
CA MET A 1 -24.50 -18.83 -8.65
C MET A 1 -23.40 -17.83 -8.34
N GLU A 2 -23.65 -16.52 -8.52
CA GLU A 2 -22.72 -15.43 -8.17
C GLU A 2 -22.25 -15.41 -6.71
N GLU A 3 -23.11 -15.72 -5.74
CA GLU A 3 -22.74 -15.69 -4.32
C GLU A 3 -21.72 -16.77 -3.95
N LYS A 4 -21.84 -17.96 -4.57
CA LYS A 4 -20.86 -19.03 -4.43
C LYS A 4 -19.53 -18.65 -5.07
N LEU A 5 -19.55 -17.97 -6.22
CA LEU A 5 -18.35 -17.48 -6.89
C LEU A 5 -17.62 -16.43 -6.04
N LYS A 6 -18.31 -15.39 -5.55
CA LYS A 6 -17.73 -14.38 -4.64
C LYS A 6 -17.11 -14.98 -3.39
N LYS A 7 -17.75 -16.02 -2.83
CA LYS A 7 -17.23 -16.73 -1.65
C LYS A 7 -15.93 -17.46 -1.97
N VAL A 8 -15.85 -18.11 -3.13
CA VAL A 8 -14.63 -18.79 -3.61
C VAL A 8 -13.52 -17.78 -3.90
N GLU A 9 -13.82 -16.64 -4.54
CA GLU A 9 -12.85 -15.57 -4.79
C GLU A 9 -12.26 -15.02 -3.50
N LYS A 10 -13.09 -14.76 -2.48
CA LYS A 10 -12.63 -14.30 -1.16
C LYS A 10 -11.72 -15.33 -0.47
N LEU A 11 -12.07 -16.61 -0.55
CA LEU A 11 -11.24 -17.69 0.01
C LEU A 11 -9.89 -17.78 -0.72
N LEU A 12 -9.89 -17.59 -2.04
CA LEU A 12 -8.66 -17.59 -2.84
C LEU A 12 -7.76 -16.40 -2.47
N GLU A 13 -8.31 -15.19 -2.32
CA GLU A 13 -7.56 -14.03 -1.85
C GLU A 13 -6.94 -14.27 -0.47
N GLN A 14 -7.70 -14.86 0.45
CA GLN A 14 -7.22 -15.21 1.80
C GLN A 14 -6.10 -16.26 1.76
N ALA A 15 -6.27 -17.32 0.98
CA ALA A 15 -5.27 -18.36 0.84
C ALA A 15 -3.97 -17.84 0.20
N LEU A 16 -4.07 -17.00 -0.83
CA LEU A 16 -2.92 -16.37 -1.45
C LEU A 16 -2.17 -15.45 -0.48
N ALA A 17 -2.90 -14.66 0.32
CA ALA A 17 -2.29 -13.82 1.35
C ALA A 17 -1.55 -14.66 2.41
N GLU A 18 -2.12 -15.78 2.85
CA GLU A 18 -1.49 -16.66 3.83
C GLU A 18 -0.25 -17.36 3.27
N ILE A 19 -0.28 -17.82 2.01
CA ILE A 19 0.89 -18.39 1.33
C ILE A 19 2.02 -17.36 1.24
N GLN A 20 1.71 -16.12 0.92
CA GLN A 20 2.71 -15.04 0.90
C GLN A 20 3.29 -14.79 2.29
N ARG A 21 2.44 -14.81 3.33
CA ARG A 21 2.88 -14.70 4.73
C ARG A 21 3.85 -15.79 5.13
N LEU A 22 3.49 -17.04 4.90
CA LEU A 22 4.32 -18.20 5.22
C LEU A 22 5.65 -18.19 4.46
N ARG A 23 5.63 -17.82 3.17
CA ARG A 23 6.86 -17.69 2.36
C ARG A 23 7.80 -16.61 2.89
N ALA A 24 7.25 -15.49 3.33
CA ALA A 24 8.05 -14.40 3.87
C ALA A 24 8.55 -14.72 5.29
N GLU A 25 7.75 -15.36 6.15
CA GLU A 25 8.20 -15.91 7.44
C GLU A 25 9.38 -16.88 7.25
N LEU A 26 9.27 -17.81 6.28
CA LEU A 26 10.35 -18.76 5.97
C LEU A 26 11.65 -18.06 5.51
N ALA A 27 11.51 -16.90 4.87
CA ALA A 27 12.63 -16.11 4.35
C ALA A 27 13.14 -15.06 5.34
N GLY A 28 12.62 -15.02 6.58
CA GLY A 28 12.94 -13.98 7.57
C GLY A 28 12.47 -12.57 7.15
N ARG A 29 11.55 -12.48 6.19
CA ARG A 29 11.02 -11.22 5.65
C ARG A 29 9.77 -10.82 6.41
N LYS A 30 9.65 -9.52 6.68
CA LYS A 30 8.47 -8.96 7.34
C LYS A 30 7.28 -8.94 6.38
N THR A 31 6.29 -9.79 6.64
CA THR A 31 5.03 -9.77 5.88
C THR A 31 4.07 -8.77 6.51
N PRO A 32 3.45 -7.88 5.73
CA PRO A 32 2.36 -7.08 6.24
C PRO A 32 1.12 -7.93 6.57
N PRO A 33 0.38 -7.60 7.64
CA PRO A 33 -0.90 -8.23 7.92
C PRO A 33 -1.93 -7.87 6.83
N ALA A 34 -2.96 -8.71 6.67
CA ALA A 34 -3.98 -8.54 5.63
C ALA A 34 -4.65 -7.14 5.66
N SER A 35 -4.81 -6.56 6.85
CA SER A 35 -5.37 -5.22 7.06
C SER A 35 -4.52 -4.09 6.46
N GLU A 36 -3.22 -4.31 6.28
CA GLU A 36 -2.26 -3.32 5.78
C GLU A 36 -2.01 -3.44 4.27
N LEU A 37 -2.44 -4.54 3.62
CA LEU A 37 -2.17 -4.78 2.19
C LEU A 37 -2.73 -3.68 1.29
N LEU A 38 -3.96 -3.21 1.57
CA LEU A 38 -4.58 -2.14 0.79
C LEU A 38 -3.80 -0.82 0.91
N LYS A 39 -3.35 -0.52 2.12
CA LYS A 39 -2.57 0.68 2.43
C LYS A 39 -1.22 0.63 1.70
N LEU A 40 -0.51 -0.49 1.81
CA LEU A 40 0.78 -0.68 1.14
C LEU A 40 0.67 -0.64 -0.38
N LYS A 41 -0.38 -1.24 -0.94
CA LYS A 41 -0.64 -1.15 -2.38
C LYS A 41 -0.86 0.29 -2.83
N LEU A 42 -1.62 1.08 -2.07
CA LEU A 42 -1.81 2.51 -2.37
C LEU A 42 -0.49 3.28 -2.26
N ILE A 43 0.29 3.06 -1.20
CA ILE A 43 1.61 3.69 -1.03
C ILE A 43 2.53 3.34 -2.21
N ALA A 44 2.57 2.08 -2.63
CA ALA A 44 3.37 1.64 -3.76
C ALA A 44 2.98 2.35 -5.06
N GLU A 45 1.68 2.48 -5.34
CA GLU A 45 1.21 3.17 -6.54
C GLU A 45 1.52 4.67 -6.54
N LEU A 46 1.52 5.31 -5.37
CA LEU A 46 1.95 6.70 -5.23
C LEU A 46 3.47 6.84 -5.39
N LEU A 47 4.26 5.94 -4.80
CA LEU A 47 5.72 5.94 -4.95
C LEU A 47 6.16 5.77 -6.41
N LYS A 48 5.50 4.90 -7.18
CA LYS A 48 5.75 4.75 -8.63
C LYS A 48 5.58 6.04 -9.42
N ARG A 49 4.82 7.01 -8.88
CA ARG A 49 4.53 8.32 -9.50
C ARG A 49 5.34 9.45 -8.86
N GLY A 50 6.36 9.13 -8.07
CA GLY A 50 7.21 10.11 -7.39
C GLY A 50 6.69 10.55 -6.02
N GLY A 51 5.67 9.89 -5.47
CA GLY A 51 5.16 10.12 -4.13
C GLY A 51 4.21 11.33 -3.98
N GLU A 52 3.91 12.02 -5.07
CA GLU A 52 2.97 13.15 -5.12
C GLU A 52 2.13 13.06 -6.40
N VAL A 53 0.82 13.24 -6.29
CA VAL A 53 -0.15 13.15 -7.40
C VAL A 53 -1.24 14.21 -7.26
N SER A 54 -1.96 14.52 -8.33
CA SER A 54 -3.19 15.33 -8.21
C SER A 54 -4.31 14.58 -7.49
N LYS A 55 -5.35 15.29 -7.05
CA LYS A 55 -6.54 14.67 -6.44
C LYS A 55 -7.27 13.77 -7.42
N GLU A 56 -7.31 14.18 -8.69
CA GLU A 56 -7.93 13.44 -9.78
C GLU A 56 -7.19 12.13 -10.01
N GLU A 57 -5.85 12.17 -10.09
CA GLU A 57 -5.01 10.98 -10.24
C GLU A 57 -5.18 10.01 -9.05
N LEU A 58 -5.23 10.54 -7.82
CA LEU A 58 -5.48 9.71 -6.63
C LEU A 58 -6.83 8.98 -6.73
N HIS A 59 -7.89 9.67 -7.17
CA HIS A 59 -9.20 9.07 -7.36
C HIS A 59 -9.18 7.98 -8.45
N GLU A 60 -8.45 8.19 -9.54
CA GLU A 60 -8.29 7.19 -10.60
C GLU A 60 -7.54 5.95 -10.13
N ILE A 61 -6.43 6.13 -9.40
CA ILE A 61 -5.66 5.03 -8.79
C ILE A 61 -6.59 4.22 -7.90
N TRP A 62 -7.34 4.89 -7.02
CA TRP A 62 -8.23 4.23 -6.09
C TRP A 62 -9.36 3.45 -6.77
N LYS A 63 -9.93 4.01 -7.85
CA LYS A 63 -10.92 3.31 -8.68
C LYS A 63 -10.33 2.09 -9.40
N LYS A 64 -9.11 2.20 -9.94
CA LYS A 64 -8.39 1.07 -10.58
C LYS A 64 -8.09 -0.06 -9.59
N MET A 65 -8.05 0.24 -8.29
CA MET A 65 -7.96 -0.77 -7.22
C MET A 65 -9.31 -1.39 -6.85
N GLY A 66 -10.39 -1.06 -7.57
CA GLY A 66 -11.74 -1.57 -7.32
C GLY A 66 -12.40 -0.96 -6.08
N LYS A 67 -12.01 0.25 -5.68
CA LYS A 67 -12.48 0.90 -4.44
C LYS A 67 -13.28 2.17 -4.72
N ASP A 68 -14.19 2.49 -3.80
CA ASP A 68 -15.01 3.71 -3.83
C ASP A 68 -14.20 4.90 -3.29
N PRO A 69 -14.04 6.02 -4.04
CA PRO A 69 -13.29 7.20 -3.62
C PRO A 69 -13.64 7.75 -2.23
N ARG A 70 -14.88 7.54 -1.74
CA ARG A 70 -15.30 7.94 -0.39
C ARG A 70 -14.48 7.26 0.71
N GLY A 71 -13.89 6.09 0.42
CA GLY A 71 -13.02 5.35 1.32
C GLY A 71 -11.63 5.96 1.52
N LEU A 72 -11.25 7.00 0.77
CA LEU A 72 -9.92 7.62 0.88
C LEU A 72 -9.73 8.45 2.16
N GLY A 73 -10.82 8.96 2.74
CA GLY A 73 -10.75 9.89 3.87
C GLY A 73 -9.98 9.37 5.09
N GLY A 74 -9.97 8.04 5.29
CA GLY A 74 -9.24 7.40 6.39
C GLY A 74 -7.71 7.50 6.29
N PHE A 75 -7.16 7.79 5.12
CA PHE A 75 -5.71 7.91 4.92
C PHE A 75 -5.15 9.32 5.15
N PHE A 76 -6.04 10.32 5.17
CA PHE A 76 -5.71 11.74 5.43
C PHE A 76 -5.88 12.13 6.91
N LYS A 77 -6.49 11.26 7.72
CA LYS A 77 -6.93 11.58 9.08
C LYS A 77 -6.50 10.49 10.07
N GLY A 78 -6.47 10.84 11.35
CA GLY A 78 -6.08 9.94 12.44
C GLY A 78 -4.68 10.25 13.00
N LYS A 79 -4.17 9.35 13.85
CA LYS A 79 -2.88 9.54 14.54
C LYS A 79 -1.68 9.49 13.59
N ASN A 80 -1.77 8.67 12.55
CA ASN A 80 -0.70 8.34 11.62
C ASN A 80 -1.22 8.42 10.17
N PRO A 81 -1.54 9.62 9.65
CA PRO A 81 -1.99 9.78 8.27
C PRO A 81 -0.86 9.41 7.31
N ILE A 82 -1.19 8.74 6.20
CA ILE A 82 -0.21 8.37 5.17
C ILE A 82 -0.22 9.32 3.97
N MET A 83 -1.22 10.20 3.90
CA MET A 83 -1.36 11.20 2.85
C MET A 83 -1.66 12.57 3.45
N VAL A 84 -1.20 13.61 2.76
CA VAL A 84 -1.46 15.01 3.10
C VAL A 84 -1.74 15.80 1.83
N GLU A 85 -2.66 16.76 1.91
CA GLU A 85 -2.82 17.75 0.85
C GLU A 85 -1.70 18.79 0.95
N THR A 86 -1.02 19.05 -0.17
CA THR A 86 0.02 20.07 -0.22
C THR A 86 -0.59 21.45 -0.45
N ALA A 87 0.18 22.51 -0.19
CA ALA A 87 -0.22 23.88 -0.50
C ALA A 87 -0.49 24.12 -2.00
N LYS A 88 -0.01 23.22 -2.88
CA LYS A 88 -0.24 23.27 -4.34
C LYS A 88 -1.55 22.59 -4.76
N GLY A 89 -2.31 22.03 -3.82
CA GLY A 89 -3.55 21.30 -4.10
C GLY A 89 -3.34 19.84 -4.55
N THR A 90 -2.11 19.34 -4.52
CA THR A 90 -1.76 17.94 -4.78
C THR A 90 -1.85 17.10 -3.50
N VAL A 91 -1.76 15.78 -3.62
CA VAL A 91 -1.67 14.84 -2.51
C VAL A 91 -0.29 14.19 -2.50
N SER A 92 0.38 14.25 -1.35
CA SER A 92 1.71 13.68 -1.16
C SER A 92 1.73 12.64 -0.03
N LEU A 93 2.63 11.67 -0.13
CA LEU A 93 2.92 10.70 0.92
C LEU A 93 3.55 11.40 2.14
N THR A 94 3.11 11.04 3.34
CA THR A 94 3.72 11.53 4.57
C THR A 94 5.00 10.77 4.91
N LYS A 95 5.80 11.32 5.84
CA LYS A 95 6.96 10.61 6.43
C LYS A 95 6.58 9.26 7.03
N GLU A 96 5.38 9.15 7.60
CA GLU A 96 4.86 7.90 8.15
C GLU A 96 4.60 6.86 7.06
N ALA A 97 4.06 7.28 5.91
CA ALA A 97 3.89 6.40 4.77
C ALA A 97 5.23 5.85 4.27
N LEU A 98 6.26 6.70 4.19
CA LEU A 98 7.61 6.30 3.82
C LEU A 98 8.22 5.35 4.86
N ARG A 99 8.03 5.60 6.15
CA ARG A 99 8.47 4.72 7.24
C ARG A 99 7.83 3.33 7.11
N ILE A 100 6.51 3.27 6.87
CA ILE A 100 5.78 2.01 6.65
C ILE A 100 6.30 1.30 5.40
N ALA A 101 6.51 2.02 4.29
CA ALA A 101 7.03 1.44 3.07
C ALA A 101 8.43 0.82 3.27
N HIS A 102 9.31 1.50 4.00
CA HIS A 102 10.64 1.01 4.34
C HIS A 102 10.59 -0.17 5.33
N GLU A 103 9.68 -0.14 6.31
CA GLU A 103 9.43 -1.26 7.24
C GLU A 103 9.06 -2.55 6.49
N TYR A 104 8.38 -2.41 5.35
CA TYR A 104 8.02 -3.51 4.44
C TYR A 104 8.83 -3.51 3.13
N LYS A 105 10.09 -3.03 3.15
CA LYS A 105 10.91 -2.86 1.93
C LYS A 105 10.95 -4.10 1.02
N ASP A 106 11.05 -5.29 1.60
CA ASP A 106 11.11 -6.53 0.82
C ASP A 106 9.76 -6.91 0.17
N TYR A 107 8.65 -6.55 0.82
CA TYR A 107 7.32 -6.68 0.22
C TYR A 107 7.12 -5.64 -0.89
N MET A 108 7.62 -4.42 -0.69
CA MET A 108 7.55 -3.33 -1.66
C MET A 108 8.38 -3.61 -2.94
N LYS A 109 9.46 -4.42 -2.87
CA LYS A 109 10.16 -4.95 -4.06
C LYS A 109 9.22 -5.70 -5.01
N GLY A 110 8.21 -6.40 -4.48
CA GLY A 110 7.18 -7.06 -5.29
C GLY A 110 6.34 -6.10 -6.13
N TYR A 111 6.33 -4.81 -5.79
CA TYR A 111 5.72 -3.73 -6.56
C TYR A 111 6.72 -2.97 -7.44
N GLY A 112 7.98 -3.41 -7.50
CA GLY A 112 9.06 -2.69 -8.19
C GLY A 112 9.55 -1.44 -7.45
N ILE A 113 9.29 -1.34 -6.14
CA ILE A 113 9.81 -0.26 -5.31
C ILE A 113 11.07 -0.76 -4.59
N GLU A 114 12.20 -0.13 -4.90
CA GLU A 114 13.47 -0.41 -4.25
C GLU A 114 13.86 0.76 -3.35
N PHE A 115 14.34 0.44 -2.16
CA PHE A 115 14.89 1.40 -1.22
C PHE A 115 16.40 1.19 -1.21
N GLU A 116 17.16 2.25 -1.48
CA GLU A 116 18.61 2.19 -1.32
C GLU A 116 18.93 1.92 0.15
N GLU A 117 19.82 0.95 0.41
CA GLU A 117 20.39 0.80 1.73
C GLU A 117 21.33 1.98 1.95
N VAL A 118 20.93 2.90 2.83
CA VAL A 118 21.84 3.93 3.30
C VAL A 118 22.91 3.21 4.14
N ASN A 119 24.02 2.84 3.49
CA ASN A 119 25.21 2.38 4.18
C ASN A 119 25.67 3.54 5.07
N GLY A 120 25.40 3.41 6.37
CA GLY A 120 25.90 4.35 7.37
C GLY A 120 27.42 4.38 7.31
N HIS A 121 27.98 5.43 6.72
CA HIS A 121 29.34 5.89 7.03
C HIS A 121 29.17 7.21 7.78
N ALA A 122 29.21 7.10 9.10
CA ALA A 122 29.62 8.16 10.01
C ALA A 122 30.22 7.50 11.25
#